data_AF-A0A8K0C7Y7-F1
#
_entry.id   AF-A0A8K0C7Y7-F1
#
_cell.length_a   1.000
_cell.length_b   1.000
_cell.length_c   1.000
_cell.angle_alpha   90.00
_cell.angle_beta   90.00
_cell.angle_gamma   90.00
#
_symmetry.space_group_name_H-M   'P 1'
#
loop_
_entity.id
_entity.type
_entity.pdbx_description
1 polymer ?
#
loop_
_entity_poly.entity_id
_entity_poly.type
_entity_poly.pdbx_seq_one_letter_code
_entity_poly.pdbx_strand_id
1 'polypeptide(L)'
;MFAVKDLSSDQRYLYDNTSAVISGDLESEGNDEVLFLQLPCHTQAVKRGVKTVTEASLQLCDKKSREAFIKTKIHSRKRMLKFESNIRF
;
A
#
# COMPACT_ATOMS: atom_id res chain seq x y z
N MET A 1 2.27 -18.40 9.73
CA MET A 1 1.34 -17.25 9.59
C MET A 1 1.53 -16.39 10.83
N PHE A 2 2.00 -15.14 10.69
CA PHE A 2 2.23 -14.25 11.85
C PHE A 2 0.89 -13.89 12.50
N ALA A 3 0.79 -13.99 13.82
CA ALA A 3 -0.45 -13.67 14.52
C ALA A 3 -0.56 -12.16 14.73
N VAL A 4 -1.78 -11.60 14.68
CA VAL A 4 -2.04 -10.16 14.91
C VAL A 4 -1.51 -9.69 16.28
N LYS A 5 -1.39 -10.63 17.23
CA LYS A 5 -0.84 -10.44 18.58
C LYS A 5 0.66 -10.08 18.56
N ASP A 6 1.36 -10.42 17.49
CA ASP A 6 2.81 -10.22 17.33
C ASP A 6 3.13 -8.85 16.70
N LEU A 7 2.11 -8.04 16.37
CA LEU A 7 2.28 -6.72 15.77
C LEU A 7 2.67 -5.68 16.83
N SER A 8 3.61 -4.79 16.49
CA SER A 8 3.87 -3.60 17.32
C SER A 8 2.64 -2.69 17.38
N SER A 9 2.59 -1.76 18.35
CA SER A 9 1.48 -0.83 18.50
C SER A 9 1.16 -0.05 17.21
N ASP A 10 2.18 0.41 16.49
CA ASP A 10 2.01 1.14 15.23
C ASP A 10 1.47 0.23 14.13
N GLN A 11 1.95 -1.02 14.07
CA GLN A 11 1.47 -2.00 13.11
C GLN A 11 0.02 -2.41 13.40
N ARG A 12 -0.36 -2.50 14.68
CA ARG A 12 -1.71 -2.79 15.14
C ARG A 12 -2.66 -1.66 14.77
N TYR A 13 -2.27 -0.41 15.01
CA TYR A 13 -3.03 0.77 14.61
C TYR A 13 -3.29 0.79 13.10
N LEU A 14 -2.26 0.53 12.29
CA LEU A 14 -2.41 0.46 10.84
C LEU A 14 -3.32 -0.69 10.42
N TYR A 15 -3.20 -1.85 11.07
CA TYR A 15 -4.05 -3.02 10.82
C TYR A 15 -5.51 -2.71 11.12
N ASP A 16 -5.81 -2.16 12.30
CA ASP A 16 -7.18 -1.89 12.74
C ASP A 16 -7.87 -0.85 11.84
N ASN A 17 -7.16 0.21 11.45
CA ASN A 17 -7.67 1.20 10.49
C ASN A 17 -7.92 0.58 9.10
N THR A 18 -7.02 -0.30 8.66
CA THR A 18 -7.14 -0.96 7.36
C THR A 18 -8.29 -1.96 7.36
N SER A 19 -8.47 -2.73 8.44
CA SER A 19 -9.57 -3.68 8.62
C SER A 19 -10.92 -2.98 8.71
N ALA A 20 -11.00 -1.81 9.36
CA ALA A 20 -12.23 -1.02 9.42
C ALA A 20 -12.66 -0.50 8.05
N VAL A 21 -11.71 0.01 7.24
CA VAL A 21 -11.98 0.45 5.86
C VAL A 21 -12.42 -0.73 4.98
N ILE A 22 -11.69 -1.85 5.06
CA ILE A 22 -12.02 -3.07 4.30
C ILE A 22 -13.42 -3.57 4.67
N SER A 23 -13.78 -3.61 5.96
CA SER A 23 -15.09 -4.10 6.40
C SER A 23 -16.25 -3.26 5.84
N GLY A 24 -16.07 -1.94 5.77
CA GLY A 24 -17.07 -1.04 5.17
C GLY A 24 -17.23 -1.23 3.64
N ASP A 25 -16.15 -1.57 2.94
CA ASP A 25 -16.18 -1.85 1.49
C ASP A 25 -16.81 -3.23 1.17
N LEU A 26 -16.63 -4.22 2.06
CA LEU A 26 -17.14 -5.60 1.90
C LEU A 26 -18.66 -5.72 2.12
N GLU A 27 -19.27 -4.82 2.89
CA GLU A 27 -20.72 -4.83 3.15
C GLU A 27 -21.56 -4.44 1.92
N SER A 28 -20.95 -3.94 0.84
CA SER A 28 -21.66 -3.37 -0.31
C SER A 28 -22.05 -4.35 -1.43
N GLU A 29 -21.35 -5.47 -1.66
CA GLU A 29 -21.60 -6.36 -2.81
C GLU A 29 -21.16 -7.81 -2.47
N GLY A 30 -22.10 -8.74 -2.34
CA GLY A 30 -21.88 -10.10 -1.84
C GLY A 30 -21.06 -11.04 -2.74
N ASN A 31 -19.75 -10.83 -2.86
CA ASN A 31 -18.81 -11.79 -3.45
C ASN A 31 -17.38 -11.62 -2.88
N ASP A 32 -17.07 -12.34 -1.80
CA ASP A 32 -15.85 -12.22 -0.99
C ASP A 32 -14.53 -12.35 -1.80
N GLU A 33 -14.52 -13.12 -2.89
CA GLU A 33 -13.32 -13.33 -3.72
C GLU A 33 -13.05 -12.18 -4.70
N VAL A 34 -14.10 -11.53 -5.21
CA VAL A 34 -13.98 -10.40 -6.16
C VAL A 34 -13.64 -9.11 -5.41
N LEU A 35 -14.15 -8.97 -4.19
CA LEU A 35 -13.83 -7.85 -3.31
C LEU A 35 -12.34 -7.82 -2.96
N PHE A 36 -11.72 -8.96 -2.63
CA PHE A 36 -10.28 -9.02 -2.34
C PHE A 36 -9.40 -8.47 -3.48
N LEU A 37 -9.81 -8.65 -4.74
CA LEU A 37 -9.14 -8.07 -5.92
C LEU A 37 -9.41 -6.57 -6.08
N GLN A 38 -10.56 -6.08 -5.62
CA GLN A 38 -10.97 -4.67 -5.70
C GLN A 38 -10.52 -3.82 -4.51
N LEU A 39 -10.14 -4.45 -3.39
CA LEU A 39 -9.68 -3.69 -2.24
C LEU A 39 -8.51 -2.78 -2.67
N PRO A 40 -8.53 -1.50 -2.27
CA PRO A 40 -7.54 -0.53 -2.73
C PRO A 40 -6.10 -0.96 -2.40
N CYS A 41 -5.93 -1.82 -1.39
CA CYS A 41 -4.65 -2.39 -0.97
C CYS A 41 -3.97 -3.34 -1.99
N HIS A 42 -4.72 -3.94 -2.93
CA HIS A 42 -4.16 -4.85 -3.93
C HIS A 42 -3.82 -4.20 -5.26
N THR A 43 -4.09 -2.90 -5.41
CA THR A 43 -3.72 -2.15 -6.60
C THR A 43 -2.19 -2.08 -6.78
N GLN A 44 -1.75 -2.04 -8.04
CA GLN A 44 -0.33 -1.83 -8.34
C GLN A 44 0.18 -0.49 -7.78
N ALA A 45 -0.70 0.51 -7.67
CA ALA A 45 -0.39 1.80 -7.07
C ALA A 45 -0.03 1.67 -5.58
N VAL A 46 -0.82 0.92 -4.79
CA VAL A 46 -0.53 0.70 -3.37
C VAL A 46 0.76 -0.12 -3.19
N LYS A 47 0.94 -1.22 -3.93
CA LYS A 47 2.19 -2.01 -3.88
C LYS A 47 3.42 -1.15 -4.15
N ARG A 48 3.35 -0.26 -5.15
CA ARG A 48 4.42 0.68 -5.49
C ARG A 48 4.62 1.77 -4.43
N GLY A 49 3.56 2.19 -3.73
CA GLY A 49 3.62 3.17 -2.64
C GLY A 49 4.32 2.60 -1.42
N VAL A 50 3.87 1.44 -0.95
CA VAL A 50 4.47 0.71 0.18
C VAL A 50 5.95 0.43 -0.07
N LYS A 51 6.30 -0.03 -1.28
CA LYS A 51 7.70 -0.25 -1.67
C LYS A 51 8.54 1.03 -1.55
N THR A 52 8.09 2.17 -2.08
CA THR A 52 8.85 3.43 -1.99
C THR A 52 9.08 3.87 -0.55
N VAL A 53 8.05 3.79 0.30
CA VAL A 53 8.16 4.20 1.71
C VAL A 53 9.10 3.28 2.48
N THR A 54 9.04 1.98 2.19
CA THR A 54 9.94 0.97 2.78
C THR A 54 11.39 1.23 2.36
N GLU A 55 11.67 1.38 1.07
CA GLU A 55 13.00 1.70 0.55
C GLU A 55 13.57 2.98 1.17
N ALA A 56 12.76 4.05 1.26
CA ALA A 56 13.18 5.30 1.89
C ALA A 56 13.54 5.09 3.36
N SER A 57 12.75 4.30 4.09
CA SER A 57 12.96 4.04 5.51
C SER A 57 14.18 3.17 5.78
N LEU A 58 14.48 2.21 4.89
CA LEU A 58 15.70 1.39 4.99
C LEU A 58 16.97 2.19 4.67
N GLN A 59 16.92 3.07 3.67
CA GLN A 59 18.13 3.74 3.16
C GLN A 59 18.46 5.03 3.90
N LEU A 60 17.48 5.69 4.53
CA LEU A 60 17.62 7.05 5.03
C LEU A 60 17.09 7.17 6.46
N CYS A 61 17.99 7.52 7.37
CA CYS A 61 17.64 7.75 8.78
C CYS A 61 16.89 9.09 8.97
N ASP A 62 17.25 10.12 8.20
CA ASP A 62 16.70 11.47 8.35
C ASP A 62 15.33 11.63 7.69
N LYS A 63 14.39 12.22 8.42
CA LYS A 63 13.03 12.51 7.93
C LYS A 63 13.04 13.33 6.64
N LYS A 64 13.83 14.41 6.59
CA LYS A 64 13.90 15.31 5.43
C LYS A 64 14.39 14.58 4.18
N SER A 65 15.39 13.72 4.35
CA SER A 65 15.95 12.91 3.26
C SER A 65 14.93 11.87 2.76
N ARG A 66 14.22 11.18 3.67
CA ARG A 66 13.12 10.26 3.30
C ARG A 66 12.03 10.95 2.49
N GLU A 67 11.57 12.10 2.96
CA GLU A 67 10.53 12.87 2.25
C GLU A 67 11.00 13.32 0.86
N ALA A 68 12.23 13.81 0.74
CA ALA A 68 12.81 14.20 -0.54
C ALA A 68 12.92 13.01 -1.51
N PHE A 69 13.32 11.84 -1.02
CA PHE A 69 13.37 10.60 -1.80
C PHE A 69 11.99 10.20 -2.33
N ILE A 70 10.99 10.16 -1.44
CA ILE A 70 9.61 9.79 -1.80
C ILE A 70 9.05 10.76 -2.85
N LYS A 71 9.19 12.08 -2.62
CA LYS A 71 8.74 13.12 -3.57
C LYS A 71 9.41 12.98 -4.92
N THR A 72 10.73 12.77 -4.95
CA THR A 72 11.49 12.56 -6.19
C THR A 72 11.01 11.32 -6.94
N LYS A 73 10.80 10.19 -6.26
CA LYS A 73 10.26 8.96 -6.88
C LYS A 73 8.85 9.16 -7.44
N ILE A 74 7.97 9.86 -6.72
CA ILE A 74 6.62 10.18 -7.21
C ILE A 74 6.70 11.06 -8.46
N HIS A 75 7.54 12.09 -8.44
CA HIS A 75 7.68 13.02 -9.56
C HIS A 75 8.28 12.33 -10.80
N SER A 76 9.28 11.47 -10.60
CA SER A 76 9.85 10.63 -11.67
C SER A 76 8.80 9.71 -12.30
N ARG A 77 7.91 9.09 -11.49
CA ARG A 77 6.81 8.25 -12.01
C ARG A 77 5.80 9.03 -12.84
N LYS A 78 5.47 10.28 -12.45
CA LYS A 78 4.59 11.14 -13.27
C LYS A 78 5.15 11.40 -14.66
N ARG A 79 6.48 11.36 -14.82
CA ARG A 79 7.17 11.52 -16.11
C ARG A 79 7.30 10.22 -16.91
N MET A 80 7.07 9.06 -16.31
CA MET A 80 7.13 7.79 -17.03
C MET A 80 5.88 7.62 -17.89
N LEU A 81 6.07 7.15 -19.13
CA LEU A 81 4.97 6.75 -19.99
C LEU A 81 4.12 5.69 -19.28
N LYS A 82 2.80 5.86 -19.32
CA LYS A 82 1.87 4.86 -18.82
C LYS A 82 1.80 3.72 -19.83
N PHE A 83 2.42 2.60 -19.50
CA PHE A 83 2.24 1.37 -20.25
C PHE A 83 1.06 0.60 -19.64
N GLU A 84 0.01 0.39 -20.43
CA GLU A 84 -1.11 -0.50 -20.11
C GLU A 84 -0.61 -1.95 -20.16
N SER A 85 0.14 -2.40 -19.15
CA SER A 85 0.45 -3.83 -18.99
C SER A 85 -0.70 -4.49 -18.24
N ASN A 86 -1.84 -4.66 -18.90
CA ASN A 86 -2.87 -5.60 -18.45
C ASN A 86 -2.39 -7.02 -18.75
N ILE A 87 -1.46 -7.54 -17.94
CA ILE A 87 -1.28 -9.00 -17.86
C ILE A 87 -2.32 -9.46 -16.85
N ARG A 88 -3.43 -9.98 -17.39
CA ARG A 88 -4.43 -10.72 -16.63
C ARG A 88 -3.72 -11.91 -15.99
N PHE A 89 -3.69 -11.94 -14.66
CA PHE A 89 -3.44 -13.15 -13.90
C PHE A 89 -4.78 -13.66 -13.40
#